data_AF-A0A534W181-F1
#
_entry.id   AF-A0A534W181-F1
#
_cell.length_a   1.000
_cell.length_b   1.000
_cell.length_c   1.000
_cell.angle_alpha   90.00
_cell.angle_beta   90.00
_cell.angle_gamma   90.00
#
_symmetry.space_group_name_H-M   'P 1'
#
loop_
_entity.id
_entity.type
_entity.pdbx_description
1 polymer ?
#
loop_
_entity_poly.entity_id
_entity_poly.type
_entity_poly.pdbx_seq_one_letter_code
_entity_poly.pdbx_strand_id
1 'polypeptide(L)' 'MQVCHACGKEIDLGLGGSAGRRDECPHCRAPLHACRNCAAYDETARYGCREPQAEPPHDKDAANYCDFFVFR' A
#
# COMPACT_ATOMS: atom_id res chain seq x y z
N MET A 1 -9.51 8.54 6.18
CA MET A 1 -10.21 7.70 5.20
C MET A 1 -9.15 7.18 4.26
N GLN A 2 -9.11 5.86 4.08
CA GLN A 2 -8.08 5.16 3.32
C GLN A 2 -8.56 5.01 1.89
N VAL A 3 -7.71 5.27 0.90
CA VAL A 3 -8.13 5.30 -0.50
C VAL A 3 -7.27 4.37 -1.34
N CYS A 4 -7.89 3.59 -2.22
CA CYS A 4 -7.17 2.74 -3.15
C CYS A 4 -6.43 3.59 -4.19
N HIS A 5 -5.11 3.44 -4.31
CA HIS A 5 -4.31 4.13 -5.31
C HIS A 5 -4.78 3.84 -6.76
N ALA A 6 -5.30 2.63 -7.01
CA ALA A 6 -5.62 2.18 -8.36
C ALA A 6 -6.96 2.72 -8.88
N CYS A 7 -7.99 2.83 -8.02
CA CYS A 7 -9.32 3.28 -8.45
C CYS A 7 -9.83 4.54 -7.75
N GLY A 8 -9.12 5.05 -6.75
CA GLY A 8 -9.48 6.27 -6.03
C GLY A 8 -10.70 6.14 -5.11
N LYS A 9 -11.25 4.94 -4.93
CA LYS A 9 -12.38 4.69 -4.02
C LYS A 9 -11.90 4.47 -2.59
N GLU A 10 -12.74 4.88 -1.65
CA GLU A 10 -12.52 4.68 -0.22
C GLU A 10 -12.52 3.19 0.13
N ILE A 11 -11.66 2.83 1.08
CA ILE A 11 -11.52 1.50 1.63
C ILE A 11 -11.94 1.55 3.10
N ASP A 12 -12.95 0.75 3.42
CA ASP A 12 -13.31 0.47 4.80
C ASP A 12 -12.53 -0.77 5.28
N LEU A 13 -11.49 -0.53 6.09
CA LEU A 13 -10.69 -1.59 6.74
C LEU A 13 -11.20 -1.95 8.14
N GLY A 14 -12.37 -1.43 8.54
CA GLY A 14 -12.92 -1.62 9.88
C GLY A 14 -11.99 -1.12 11.01
N LEU A 15 -12.21 -1.64 12.22
CA LEU A 15 -11.50 -1.24 13.44
C LEU A 15 -9.99 -1.55 13.42
N GLY A 16 -9.54 -2.46 12.55
CA GLY A 16 -8.13 -2.86 12.44
C GLY A 16 -7.27 -1.88 11.64
N GLY A 17 -7.89 -1.00 10.84
CA GLY A 17 -7.23 0.11 10.15
C GLY A 17 -6.04 -0.25 9.27
N SER A 18 -5.86 -1.52 8.92
CA SER A 18 -4.70 -2.03 8.19
C SER A 18 -5.14 -3.04 7.15
N ALA A 19 -4.53 -2.98 5.96
CA ALA A 19 -4.76 -3.96 4.92
C ALA A 19 -3.80 -5.13 5.15
N GLY A 20 -4.33 -6.34 5.19
CA GLY A 20 -3.53 -7.55 5.17
C GLY A 20 -2.81 -7.73 3.83
N ARG A 21 -1.75 -8.54 3.83
CA ARG A 21 -0.89 -8.81 2.65
C ARG A 21 -1.63 -9.37 1.43
N ARG A 22 -2.80 -9.97 1.64
CA ARG A 22 -3.65 -10.56 0.60
C ARG A 22 -4.97 -9.81 0.39
N ASP A 23 -5.15 -8.69 1.08
CA ASP A 23 -6.37 -7.92 0.94
C ASP A 23 -6.39 -7.20 -0.41
N GLU A 24 -7.55 -7.22 -1.03
CA GLU A 24 -7.79 -6.64 -2.34
C GLU A 24 -8.89 -5.58 -2.23
N CYS A 25 -8.81 -4.56 -3.08
CA CYS A 25 -9.83 -3.53 -3.15
C CYS A 25 -11.17 -4.18 -3.54
N PRO A 26 -12.26 -3.94 -2.79
CA PRO A 26 -13.57 -4.50 -3.11
C PRO A 26 -14.16 -3.96 -4.42
N HIS A 27 -13.60 -2.89 -4.98
CA HIS A 27 -14.11 -2.23 -6.18
C HIS A 27 -13.34 -2.58 -7.45
N CYS A 28 -12.01 -2.68 -7.40
CA CYS A 28 -11.18 -2.93 -8.57
C CYS A 28 -10.29 -4.16 -8.45
N ARG A 29 -10.33 -4.88 -7.32
CA ARG A 29 -9.50 -6.06 -7.02
C ARG A 29 -7.99 -5.82 -7.02
N ALA A 30 -7.53 -4.57 -7.13
CA ALA A 30 -6.12 -4.24 -6.97
C ALA A 30 -5.66 -4.58 -5.53
N PRO A 31 -4.42 -5.04 -5.35
CA PRO A 31 -3.90 -5.35 -4.03
C PRO A 31 -3.84 -4.08 -3.15
N LEU A 32 -4.32 -4.21 -1.92
CA LEU A 32 -4.32 -3.12 -0.95
C LEU A 32 -2.94 -2.97 -0.30
N HIS A 33 -2.26 -4.07 -0.01
CA HIS A 33 -0.91 -4.09 0.52
C HIS A 33 0.15 -3.94 -0.59
N ALA A 34 0.17 -2.76 -1.21
CA ALA A 34 1.08 -2.37 -2.29
C ALA A 34 1.80 -1.06 -1.91
N CYS A 35 3.00 -0.83 -2.46
CA CYS A 35 3.77 0.37 -2.13
C CYS A 35 2.96 1.65 -2.35
N ARG A 36 2.18 1.76 -3.43
CA ARG A 36 1.38 2.96 -3.71
C ARG A 36 0.27 3.28 -2.68
N ASN A 37 -0.15 2.29 -1.89
CA ASN A 37 -1.07 2.48 -0.76
C ASN A 37 -0.34 2.67 0.58
N CYS A 38 0.99 2.62 0.60
CA CYS A 38 1.78 2.77 1.81
C CYS A 38 2.04 4.26 2.13
N ALA A 39 1.96 4.64 3.40
CA ALA A 39 2.29 5.97 3.90
C ALA A 39 3.77 6.34 3.73
N ALA A 40 4.66 5.34 3.70
CA ALA A 40 6.10 5.55 3.49
C ALA A 40 6.49 5.67 2.01
N TYR A 41 5.55 5.44 1.07
CA TYR A 41 5.83 5.54 -0.36
C TYR A 41 5.96 7.00 -0.80
N ASP A 42 7.02 7.27 -1.56
CA ASP A 42 7.31 8.58 -2.11
C ASP A 42 8.06 8.40 -3.43
N GLU A 43 7.49 8.88 -4.52
CA GLU A 43 8.06 8.80 -5.87
C GLU A 43 9.38 9.55 -6.03
N THR A 44 9.64 10.54 -5.17
CA THR A 44 10.88 11.33 -5.18
C THR A 44 12.02 10.68 -4.40
N ALA A 45 11.72 9.67 -3.58
CA ALA A 45 12.73 8.92 -2.84
C ALA A 45 13.49 7.97 -3.78
N ARG A 46 14.80 7.78 -3.51
CA ARG A 46 15.71 6.97 -4.35
C ARG A 46 15.15 5.60 -4.76
N TYR A 47 14.44 4.92 -3.85
CA TYR A 47 13.84 3.60 -4.09
C TYR A 47 12.30 3.61 -4.04
N GLY A 48 11.69 4.79 -4.09
CA GLY A 48 10.24 4.94 -3.95
C GLY A 48 9.74 4.77 -2.51
N CYS A 49 10.62 4.77 -1.50
CA CYS A 49 10.28 4.52 -0.10
C CYS A 49 11.12 5.43 0.81
N ARG A 50 10.48 5.99 1.84
CA ARG A 50 11.11 6.82 2.87
C ARG A 50 11.63 6.01 4.06
N GLU A 51 11.19 4.76 4.22
CA GLU A 51 11.66 3.88 5.28
C GLU A 51 13.05 3.29 4.91
N PRO A 52 14.14 3.68 5.60
CA PRO A 52 15.50 3.28 5.22
C PRO A 52 15.77 1.78 5.34
N GLN A 53 15.06 1.08 6.23
CA GLN A 53 15.24 -0.35 6.46
C GLN A 53 14.36 -1.22 5.55
N ALA A 54 13.41 -0.63 4.84
CA ALA A 54 12.56 -1.37 3.92
C ALA A 54 13.31 -1.73 2.64
N GLU A 55 13.01 -2.91 2.10
CA GLU A 55 13.46 -3.37 0.79
C GLU A 55 12.29 -3.30 -0.20
N PRO A 56 11.98 -2.11 -0.76
CA PRO A 56 10.77 -1.94 -1.56
C PRO A 56 10.88 -2.71 -2.89
N PRO A 57 9.84 -3.47 -3.29
CA PRO A 57 9.83 -4.22 -4.54
C PRO A 57 9.98 -3.31 -5.77
N HIS A 58 10.38 -3.88 -6.91
CA HIS A 58 10.47 -3.12 -8.16
C HIS A 58 9.09 -2.61 -8.61
N ASP A 59 8.11 -3.51 -8.68
CA ASP A 59 6.72 -3.18 -8.97
C ASP A 59 6.04 -2.59 -7.71
N LYS A 60 5.62 -1.33 -7.81
CA LYS A 60 5.02 -0.57 -6.70
C LYS A 60 3.51 -0.75 -6.58
N ASP A 61 2.90 -1.33 -7.61
CA ASP A 61 1.46 -1.56 -7.71
C ASP A 61 1.11 -3.00 -7.31
N ALA A 62 2.07 -3.92 -7.40
CA ALA A 62 1.91 -5.31 -6.96
C ALA A 62 1.80 -5.47 -5.43
N ALA A 63 1.13 -6.56 -5.02
CA ALA A 63 1.12 -7.00 -3.63
C ALA A 63 2.53 -7.29 -3.15
N ASN A 64 2.84 -6.93 -1.91
CA ASN A 64 4.15 -7.19 -1.32
C ASN A 64 4.06 -7.65 0.15
N TYR A 65 5.22 -7.99 0.70
CA TYR A 65 5.36 -8.55 2.05
C TYR A 65 6.12 -7.61 2.99
N CYS A 66 6.14 -6.30 2.68
CA CYS A 66 6.88 -5.32 3.47
C CYS A 66 6.34 -5.25 4.91
N ASP A 67 7.18 -5.55 5.90
CA ASP A 67 6.81 -5.50 7.31
C ASP A 67 6.61 -4.08 7.84
N PHE A 68 7.11 -3.07 7.12
CA PHE A 68 6.97 -1.65 7.45
C PHE A 68 5.73 -0.99 6.81
N PHE A 69 4.85 -1.78 6.21
CA PHE A 69 3.68 -1.25 5.52
C PHE A 69 2.70 -0.60 6.50
N VAL A 70 2.31 0.64 6.19
CA VAL A 70 1.24 1.37 6.86
C VAL A 70 0.33 1.93 5.78
N PHE A 71 -0.96 1.56 5.81
CA PHE A 71 -1.90 2.03 4.80
C PHE A 71 -2.18 3.54 4.98
N ARG A 72 -2.29 4.29 3.87
CA ARG A 72 -2.58 5.74 3.85
C ARG A 72 -4.00 6.10 3.42
#